data_AF-A0A382FC52-F1
#
_entry.id   AF-A0A382FC52-F1
#
_cell.length_a   1.000
_cell.length_b   1.000
_cell.length_c   1.000
_cell.angle_alpha   90.00
_cell.angle_beta   90.00
_cell.angle_gamma   90.00
#
_symmetry.space_group_name_H-M   'P 1'
#
loop_
_entity.id
_entity.type
_entity.pdbx_description
1 polymer ?
#
loop_
_entity_poly.entity_id
_entity_poly.type
_entity_poly.pdbx_seq_one_letter_code
_entity_poly.pdbx_strand_id
1 'polypeptide(L)'
;MTALGDLDTFFFSDYDESECSIILDEIFNFLSTTDSLVTSCHNPDILDILCDSFGYSKDILIVKKNNEFEGFIPLIIVSSLGARIVSMPHFSYGGYLGNKDLSIDQHNDLIEIIKQKYGE
;
A
#
# COMPACT_ATOMS: atom_id res chain seq x y z
N MET A 1 -21.76 -5.05 0.55
CA MET A 1 -20.73 -5.53 -0.40
C MET A 1 -19.91 -4.31 -0.75
N THR A 2 -18.71 -4.21 -0.20
CA THR A 2 -17.73 -3.18 -0.61
C THR A 2 -17.33 -3.48 -2.06
N ALA A 3 -17.28 -2.44 -2.91
CA ALA A 3 -17.36 -2.57 -4.37
C ALA A 3 -16.03 -2.94 -5.08
N LEU A 4 -15.12 -3.61 -4.36
CA LEU A 4 -13.83 -4.10 -4.90
C LEU A 4 -13.95 -5.29 -5.86
N GLY A 5 -15.16 -5.83 -6.05
CA GLY A 5 -15.40 -7.01 -6.89
C GLY A 5 -14.98 -8.29 -6.17
N ASP A 6 -14.00 -8.99 -6.74
CA ASP A 6 -13.40 -10.21 -6.17
C ASP A 6 -12.02 -9.97 -5.55
N LEU A 7 -11.70 -8.70 -5.25
CA LEU A 7 -10.49 -8.30 -4.56
C LEU A 7 -10.73 -8.15 -3.06
N ASP A 8 -9.82 -8.70 -2.28
CA ASP A 8 -9.72 -8.55 -0.83
C ASP A 8 -8.60 -7.56 -0.49
N THR A 9 -8.73 -6.84 0.62
CA THR A 9 -7.73 -5.87 1.07
C THR A 9 -7.37 -6.06 2.53
N PHE A 10 -6.07 -5.89 2.82
CA PHE A 10 -5.50 -6.05 4.14
C PHE A 10 -4.44 -5.00 4.36
N PHE A 11 -4.27 -4.53 5.59
CA PHE A 11 -3.16 -3.64 5.89
C PHE A 11 -2.03 -4.42 6.56
N PHE A 12 -0.79 -4.03 6.29
CA PHE A 12 0.39 -4.56 7.01
C PHE A 12 0.23 -4.47 8.52
N SER A 13 -0.32 -3.35 9.00
CA SER A 13 -0.59 -3.13 10.42
C SER A 13 -1.62 -4.10 11.04
N ASP A 14 -2.32 -4.92 10.25
CA ASP A 14 -3.26 -5.94 10.75
C ASP A 14 -2.59 -7.31 10.98
N TYR A 15 -1.35 -7.50 10.53
CA TYR A 15 -0.62 -8.77 10.56
C TYR A 15 0.47 -8.78 11.64
N ASP A 16 0.88 -9.99 12.05
CA ASP A 16 2.07 -10.14 12.89
C ASP A 16 3.38 -9.99 12.10
N GLU A 17 4.51 -9.93 12.81
CA GLU A 17 5.83 -9.70 12.21
C GLU A 17 6.22 -10.83 11.23
N SER A 18 5.83 -12.07 11.52
CA SER A 18 6.14 -13.21 10.67
C SER A 18 5.34 -13.17 9.35
N GLU A 19 4.08 -12.79 9.43
CA GLU A 19 3.21 -12.58 8.28
C GLU A 19 3.66 -11.37 7.45
N CYS A 20 4.02 -10.26 8.09
CA CYS A 20 4.58 -9.09 7.40
C CYS A 20 5.86 -9.44 6.62
N SER A 21 6.74 -10.27 7.19
CA SER A 21 7.94 -10.73 6.49
C SER A 21 7.61 -11.52 5.22
N ILE A 22 6.62 -12.41 5.28
CA ILE A 22 6.16 -13.18 4.11
C ILE A 22 5.61 -12.25 3.04
N ILE A 23 4.80 -11.26 3.42
CA ILE A 23 4.21 -10.34 2.44
C ILE A 23 5.27 -9.40 1.85
N LEU A 24 6.28 -9.00 2.62
CA LEU A 24 7.43 -8.26 2.08
C LEU A 24 8.16 -9.06 1.01
N ASP A 25 8.39 -10.36 1.24
CA ASP A 25 8.98 -11.24 0.23
C ASP A 25 8.08 -11.32 -1.02
N GLU A 26 6.75 -11.41 -0.87
CA GLU A 26 5.80 -11.36 -1.99
C GLU A 26 5.91 -10.04 -2.77
N ILE A 27 5.98 -8.89 -2.07
CA ILE A 27 6.13 -7.57 -2.69
C ILE A 27 7.45 -7.49 -3.45
N PHE A 28 8.58 -7.84 -2.84
CA PHE A 28 9.89 -7.77 -3.49
C PHE A 28 9.98 -8.71 -4.70
N ASN A 29 9.42 -9.91 -4.60
CA ASN A 29 9.30 -10.82 -5.73
C ASN A 29 8.49 -10.16 -6.85
N PHE A 30 7.31 -9.62 -6.57
CA PHE A 30 6.48 -8.91 -7.54
C PHE A 30 7.22 -7.73 -8.19
N LEU A 31 7.88 -6.88 -7.40
CA LEU A 31 8.64 -5.72 -7.89
C LEU A 31 9.79 -6.14 -8.82
N SER A 32 10.36 -7.33 -8.62
CA SER A 32 11.44 -7.86 -9.46
C SER A 32 10.96 -8.47 -10.78
N THR A 33 9.67 -8.84 -10.87
CA THR A 33 9.11 -9.57 -12.01
C THR A 33 8.05 -8.80 -12.80
N THR A 34 7.52 -7.71 -12.26
CA THR A 34 6.42 -6.96 -12.88
C THR A 34 6.88 -6.19 -14.12
N ASP A 35 6.02 -6.17 -15.14
CA ASP A 35 6.21 -5.33 -16.33
C ASP A 35 5.71 -3.88 -16.11
N SER A 36 5.05 -3.62 -14.98
CA SER A 36 4.56 -2.29 -14.60
C SER A 36 5.71 -1.34 -14.27
N LEU A 37 5.50 -0.03 -14.46
CA LEU A 37 6.48 0.98 -14.11
C LEU A 37 6.66 1.06 -12.59
N VAL A 38 7.72 0.43 -12.08
CA VAL A 38 8.12 0.52 -10.67
C VAL A 38 8.91 1.80 -10.45
N THR A 39 8.36 2.72 -9.64
CA THR A 39 9.10 3.87 -9.12
C THR A 39 9.75 3.54 -7.78
N SER A 40 10.72 4.36 -7.35
CA SER A 40 11.33 4.24 -6.03
C SER A 40 10.30 4.27 -4.89
N CYS A 41 9.18 5.00 -5.08
CA CYS A 41 8.14 5.10 -4.07
C CYS A 41 7.39 3.79 -3.77
N HIS A 42 7.56 2.76 -4.62
CA HIS A 42 7.00 1.43 -4.34
C HIS A 42 7.95 0.53 -3.56
N ASN A 43 9.20 0.94 -3.29
CA ASN A 43 10.11 0.16 -2.48
C ASN A 43 9.74 0.27 -0.99
N PRO A 44 9.37 -0.85 -0.31
CA PRO A 44 9.07 -0.83 1.13
C PRO A 44 10.19 -0.27 2.01
N ASP A 45 11.47 -0.44 1.62
CA ASP A 45 12.61 0.05 2.39
C ASP A 45 12.61 1.58 2.51
N ILE A 46 12.06 2.29 1.52
CA ILE A 46 11.98 3.76 1.58
C ILE A 46 11.02 4.19 2.68
N LEU A 47 9.99 3.39 2.98
CA LEU A 47 9.07 3.70 4.06
C LEU A 47 9.79 3.69 5.41
N ASP A 48 10.68 2.72 5.65
CA ASP A 48 11.51 2.68 6.87
C ASP A 48 12.40 3.90 6.99
N ILE A 49 13.10 4.27 5.90
CA ILE A 49 13.96 5.46 5.88
C ILE A 49 13.16 6.72 6.24
N LEU A 50 11.94 6.86 5.72
CA LEU A 50 11.08 8.01 6.00
C LEU A 50 10.59 8.03 7.44
N CYS A 51 10.20 6.87 7.98
CA CYS A 51 9.84 6.71 9.39
C CYS A 51 11.00 7.15 10.31
N ASP A 52 12.19 6.63 10.07
CA ASP A 52 13.38 6.91 10.88
C ASP A 52 13.86 8.37 10.75
N SER A 53 13.78 8.94 9.54
CA SER A 53 14.32 10.28 9.27
C SER A 53 13.41 11.40 9.75
N PHE A 54 12.09 11.21 9.66
CA PHE A 54 11.11 12.28 9.85
C PHE A 54 10.10 12.01 10.97
N GLY A 55 10.19 10.85 11.64
CA GLY A 55 9.25 10.45 12.68
C GLY A 55 7.85 10.17 12.13
N TYR A 56 7.74 9.78 10.87
CA TYR A 56 6.49 9.34 10.27
C TYR A 56 6.15 7.92 10.70
N SER A 57 4.90 7.52 10.50
CA SER A 57 4.49 6.12 10.55
C SER A 57 4.21 5.62 9.13
N LYS A 58 4.26 4.31 8.93
CA LYS A 58 4.00 3.68 7.63
C LYS A 58 2.96 2.58 7.75
N ASP A 59 2.32 2.30 6.62
CA ASP A 59 1.53 1.09 6.44
C ASP A 59 1.61 0.69 4.96
N ILE A 60 1.14 -0.50 4.64
CA ILE A 60 0.99 -0.97 3.27
C ILE A 60 -0.39 -1.58 3.12
N LEU A 61 -1.18 -1.06 2.19
CA LEU A 61 -2.44 -1.70 1.80
C LEU A 61 -2.13 -2.78 0.76
N ILE A 62 -2.42 -4.03 1.10
CA ILE A 62 -2.25 -5.20 0.26
C ILE A 62 -3.56 -5.52 -0.42
N VAL A 63 -3.50 -5.81 -1.71
CA VAL A 63 -4.64 -6.24 -2.52
C VAL A 63 -4.41 -7.69 -2.92
N LYS A 64 -5.39 -8.54 -2.62
CA LYS A 64 -5.37 -9.97 -2.96
C LYS A 64 -6.59 -10.36 -3.79
N LYS A 65 -6.49 -11.45 -4.52
CA LYS A 65 -7.61 -12.10 -5.20
C LYS A 65 -7.54 -13.60 -4.98
N ASN A 66 -8.59 -14.20 -4.44
CA ASN A 66 -8.59 -15.62 -4.08
C ASN A 66 -7.36 -16.02 -3.22
N ASN A 67 -6.97 -15.15 -2.29
CA ASN A 67 -5.79 -15.28 -1.42
C ASN A 67 -4.41 -15.17 -2.11
N GLU A 68 -4.36 -14.86 -3.41
CA GLU A 68 -3.12 -14.58 -4.14
C GLU A 68 -2.81 -13.08 -4.15
N PHE A 69 -1.53 -12.72 -4.09
CA PHE A 69 -1.08 -11.32 -4.17
C PHE A 69 -1.40 -10.71 -5.55
N GLU A 70 -2.10 -9.58 -5.56
CA GLU A 70 -2.45 -8.85 -6.79
C GLU A 70 -1.82 -7.48 -6.90
N GLY A 71 -1.50 -6.84 -5.77
CA GLY A 71 -0.87 -5.54 -5.76
C GLY A 71 -0.84 -4.92 -4.37
N PHE A 72 -0.34 -3.70 -4.30
CA PHE A 72 -0.22 -2.98 -3.03
C PHE A 72 -0.20 -1.46 -3.21
N ILE A 73 -0.38 -0.75 -2.10
CA ILE A 73 -0.22 0.70 -1.99
C ILE A 73 0.67 1.00 -0.78
N PRO A 74 1.84 1.60 -0.97
CA PRO A 74 2.68 2.08 0.13
C PRO A 74 2.08 3.38 0.72
N LEU A 75 1.92 3.42 2.04
CA LEU A 75 1.28 4.53 2.76
C LEU A 75 2.24 5.14 3.79
N ILE A 76 2.33 6.47 3.81
CA ILE A 76 2.98 7.24 4.87
C ILE A 76 1.90 7.97 5.67
N ILE A 77 2.00 7.89 6.99
CA ILE A 77 1.08 8.49 7.94
C ILE A 77 1.86 9.58 8.68
N VAL A 78 1.48 10.83 8.45
CA VAL A 78 2.10 12.03 9.02
C VAL A 78 1.29 12.46 10.23
N SER A 79 1.67 11.95 11.40
CA SER A 79 0.97 12.19 12.66
C SER A 79 1.20 13.60 13.24
N SER A 80 2.33 14.25 12.89
CA SER A 80 2.76 15.52 13.47
C SER A 80 1.96 16.75 13.02
N LEU A 81 1.11 16.64 11.99
CA LEU A 81 0.30 17.72 11.43
C LEU A 81 -1.22 17.47 11.53
N GLY A 82 -1.62 16.61 12.47
CA GLY A 82 -2.96 16.04 12.57
C GLY A 82 -3.11 14.91 11.56
N ALA A 83 -2.96 13.65 12.02
CA ALA A 83 -2.92 12.40 11.24
C ALA A 83 -3.32 12.55 9.76
N ARG A 84 -2.36 12.90 8.89
CA ARG A 84 -2.57 12.95 7.44
C ARG A 84 -2.00 11.71 6.81
N ILE A 85 -2.80 11.02 6.01
CA ILE A 85 -2.34 9.89 5.23
C ILE A 85 -1.92 10.41 3.88
N VAL A 86 -0.73 10.03 3.46
CA VAL A 86 -0.24 10.37 2.14
C VAL A 86 0.34 9.11 1.52
N SER A 87 -0.26 8.64 0.42
CA SER A 87 0.47 7.78 -0.50
C SER A 87 1.70 8.59 -0.95
N MET A 88 2.91 8.11 -0.68
CA MET A 88 4.17 8.87 -0.74
C MET A 88 4.13 10.12 -1.64
N PRO A 89 4.11 11.34 -1.09
CA PRO A 89 3.96 12.53 -1.91
C PRO A 89 5.31 12.93 -2.49
N HIS A 90 5.25 13.36 -3.75
CA HIS A 90 6.14 14.35 -4.34
C HIS A 90 7.46 13.83 -4.92
N PHE A 91 7.38 13.04 -5.99
CA PHE A 91 8.10 13.24 -7.28
C PHE A 91 8.04 12.02 -8.21
N SER A 92 7.52 10.89 -7.74
CA SER A 92 7.17 9.76 -8.60
C SER A 92 6.00 8.99 -8.02
N TYR A 93 4.96 8.77 -8.82
CA TYR A 93 3.82 7.88 -8.61
C TYR A 93 4.12 6.73 -7.63
N GLY A 94 3.58 6.78 -6.41
CA GLY A 94 3.64 5.69 -5.41
C GLY A 94 2.24 5.24 -5.00
N GLY A 95 1.29 5.31 -5.93
CA GLY A 95 -0.09 4.89 -5.73
C GLY A 95 -0.23 3.36 -5.75
N TYR A 96 -1.37 2.88 -6.21
CA TYR A 96 -1.55 1.44 -6.40
C TYR A 96 -0.62 0.91 -7.50
N LEU A 97 0.07 -0.19 -7.17
CA LEU A 97 0.85 -0.97 -8.12
C LEU A 97 0.43 -2.43 -8.00
N GLY A 98 0.02 -3.03 -9.11
CA GLY A 98 -0.40 -4.43 -9.13
C GLY A 98 -0.33 -5.05 -10.52
N ASN A 99 -0.72 -6.31 -10.61
CA ASN A 99 -0.72 -7.10 -11.86
C ASN A 99 -1.72 -6.57 -12.90
N LYS A 100 -2.75 -5.85 -12.45
CA LYS A 100 -3.81 -5.29 -13.28
C LYS A 100 -4.15 -3.89 -12.81
N ASP A 101 -4.42 -3.03 -13.78
CA ASP A 101 -5.03 -1.73 -13.51
C ASP A 101 -6.40 -1.92 -12.88
N LEU A 102 -6.66 -1.11 -11.86
CA LEU A 102 -7.96 -1.06 -11.21
C LEU A 102 -8.88 -0.10 -11.96
N SER A 103 -10.17 -0.44 -11.99
CA SER A 103 -11.19 0.50 -12.47
C SER A 103 -11.23 1.76 -11.60
N ILE A 104 -11.88 2.81 -12.10
CA ILE A 104 -12.09 4.04 -11.33
C ILE A 104 -12.88 3.76 -10.05
N ASP A 105 -13.88 2.88 -10.12
CA ASP A 105 -14.70 2.50 -8.96
C ASP A 105 -13.85 1.77 -7.91
N GLN A 106 -13.00 0.82 -8.35
CA GLN A 106 -12.08 0.11 -7.45
C GLN A 106 -11.04 1.06 -6.82
N HIS A 107 -10.55 2.05 -7.56
CA HIS A 107 -9.68 3.10 -6.99
C HIS A 107 -10.40 3.90 -5.90
N ASN A 108 -11.65 4.30 -6.14
CA ASN A 108 -12.44 5.04 -5.16
C ASN A 108 -12.70 4.18 -3.91
N ASP A 109 -12.98 2.89 -4.08
CA ASP A 109 -13.17 1.98 -2.95
C ASP A 109 -11.91 1.83 -2.11
N LEU A 110 -10.73 1.73 -2.73
CA LEU A 110 -9.45 1.69 -2.00
C LEU A 110 -9.23 2.96 -1.18
N ILE A 111 -9.55 4.12 -1.76
CA ILE A 111 -9.47 5.42 -1.05
C ILE A 111 -10.41 5.42 0.15
N GLU A 112 -11.65 4.95 0.00
CA GLU A 112 -12.62 4.89 1.10
C GLU A 112 -12.19 3.90 2.19
N ILE A 113 -11.58 2.76 1.84
CA ILE A 113 -11.02 1.80 2.81
C ILE A 113 -9.88 2.43 3.61
N ILE A 114 -8.98 3.17 2.96
CA ILE A 114 -7.90 3.89 3.63
C ILE A 114 -8.46 4.93 4.61
N LYS A 115 -9.44 5.74 4.17
CA LYS A 115 -10.10 6.74 5.02
C LYS A 115 -10.82 6.11 6.21
N GLN A 116 -11.46 4.95 6.02
CA GLN A 116 -12.14 4.25 7.11
C GLN A 116 -11.17 3.81 8.22
N LYS A 117 -9.95 3.41 7.87
CA LYS A 117 -8.95 2.98 8.86
C LYS A 117 -8.29 4.16 9.60
N TYR A 118 -8.01 5.24 8.88
CA TYR A 118 -7.07 6.24 9.36
C TYR A 118 -7.66 7.66 9.51
N GLY A 119 -8.90 7.90 9.09
CA GLY A 119 -9.54 9.22 9.10
C GLY A 119 -9.35 9.99 7.79
N GLU A 120 -9.98 11.17 7.68
CA GLU A 120 -10.02 12.02 6.47
C GLU A 120 -8.65 12.48 5.96
#